data_AF-A0AA88HVP3-F1
#
_entry.id   AF-A0AA88HVP3-F1
#
_cell.length_a   1.000
_cell.length_b   1.000
_cell.length_c   1.000
_cell.angle_alpha   90.00
_cell.angle_beta   90.00
_cell.angle_gamma   90.00
#
_symmetry.space_group_name_H-M   'P 1'
#
loop_
_entity.id
_entity.type
_entity.pdbx_description
1 polymer ?
#
loop_
_entity_poly.entity_id
_entity_poly.type
_entity_poly.pdbx_seq_one_letter_code
_entity_poly.pdbx_strand_id
1 'polypeptide(L)'
;MTKLSMRKSRLRALKKRARKSMTCRNEILKQKKVNEPDGKYGPNATTPDLAAVDFKIMKSAFLQRLECSTEQIQEIEAATRLQGEDDGSWSAVRRDRITASWAGTIAKRRTKIVTPLVQKLLYAPSKVTKAMIYGHTFEPVAAKKFEESTRFKYTIPIYSKVEISNSNEGGKQEEILTALISACSSKGSVKSLRLPPEPRTPILINS
;
A
#
# COMPACT_ATOMS: atom_id res chain seq x y z
N MET A 1 -13.14 -14.38 47.95
CA MET A 1 -14.10 -14.45 46.82
C MET A 1 -14.58 -15.89 46.63
N THR A 2 -15.89 -16.14 46.54
CA THR A 2 -16.46 -17.50 46.43
C THR A 2 -16.42 -18.01 44.98
N LYS A 3 -16.31 -19.35 44.79
CA LYS A 3 -16.31 -20.00 43.46
C LYS A 3 -17.53 -19.60 42.60
N LEU A 4 -18.67 -19.35 43.25
CA LEU A 4 -19.91 -18.90 42.61
C LEU A 4 -19.79 -17.49 42.01
N SER A 5 -19.11 -16.57 42.71
CA SER A 5 -18.82 -15.22 42.24
C SER A 5 -17.92 -15.23 41.01
N MET A 6 -16.86 -16.05 41.03
CA MET A 6 -15.94 -16.23 39.89
C MET A 6 -16.65 -16.77 38.64
N ARG A 7 -17.58 -17.72 38.83
CA ARG A 7 -18.40 -18.28 37.73
C ARG A 7 -19.32 -17.23 37.12
N LYS A 8 -19.99 -16.40 37.94
CA LYS A 8 -20.84 -15.30 37.47
C LYS A 8 -20.04 -14.24 36.70
N SER A 9 -18.84 -13.89 37.16
CA SER A 9 -17.94 -12.96 36.45
C SER A 9 -17.46 -13.50 35.11
N ARG A 10 -17.10 -14.78 35.03
CA ARG A 10 -16.74 -15.44 33.76
C ARG A 10 -17.89 -15.43 32.75
N LEU A 11 -19.10 -15.76 33.20
CA LEU A 11 -20.32 -15.70 32.37
C LEU A 11 -20.60 -14.29 31.83
N ARG A 12 -20.41 -13.25 32.66
CA ARG A 12 -20.55 -11.85 32.23
C ARG A 12 -19.50 -11.46 31.19
N ALA A 13 -18.24 -11.89 31.36
CA ALA A 13 -17.16 -11.63 30.42
C ALA A 13 -17.39 -12.33 29.07
N LEU A 14 -17.86 -13.58 29.07
CA LEU A 14 -18.22 -14.33 27.86
C LEU A 14 -19.39 -13.67 27.11
N LYS A 15 -20.47 -13.28 27.82
CA LYS A 15 -21.58 -12.53 27.21
C LYS A 15 -21.13 -11.18 26.63
N LYS A 16 -20.20 -10.48 27.29
CA LYS A 16 -19.63 -9.21 26.78
C LYS A 16 -18.78 -9.42 25.52
N ARG A 17 -17.98 -10.50 25.46
CA ARG A 17 -17.21 -10.89 24.26
C ARG A 17 -18.11 -11.29 23.09
N ALA A 18 -19.17 -12.05 23.35
CA ALA A 18 -20.14 -12.45 22.33
C ALA A 18 -20.86 -11.23 21.72
N ARG A 19 -21.29 -10.27 22.56
CA ARG A 19 -21.89 -9.01 22.09
C ARG A 19 -20.93 -8.18 21.24
N LYS A 20 -19.66 -8.05 21.67
CA LYS A 20 -18.61 -7.35 20.89
C LYS A 20 -18.34 -8.02 19.53
N SER A 21 -18.32 -9.36 19.48
CA SER A 21 -18.13 -10.14 18.25
C SER A 21 -19.25 -9.90 17.22
N MET A 22 -20.49 -9.79 17.70
CA MET A 22 -21.65 -9.53 16.84
C MET A 22 -21.69 -8.09 16.31
N THR A 23 -21.28 -7.11 17.12
CA THR A 23 -21.27 -5.70 16.69
C THR A 23 -20.16 -5.40 15.68
N CYS A 24 -18.95 -5.95 15.85
CA CYS A 24 -17.87 -5.72 14.89
C CYS A 24 -18.11 -6.43 13.55
N ARG A 25 -18.79 -7.60 13.54
CA ARG A 25 -19.18 -8.28 12.29
C ARG A 25 -20.21 -7.48 11.50
N ASN A 26 -21.17 -6.84 12.18
CA ASN A 26 -22.19 -6.02 11.54
C ASN A 26 -21.67 -4.65 11.08
N GLU A 27 -20.69 -4.05 11.75
CA GLU A 27 -20.04 -2.81 11.25
C GLU A 27 -19.24 -3.03 9.97
N ILE A 28 -18.53 -4.16 9.84
CA ILE A 28 -17.80 -4.52 8.61
C ILE A 28 -18.78 -4.71 7.44
N LEU A 29 -20.00 -5.20 7.69
CA LEU A 29 -21.03 -5.41 6.67
C LEU A 29 -21.85 -4.16 6.35
N LYS A 30 -21.95 -3.19 7.27
CA LYS A 30 -22.70 -1.93 7.10
C LYS A 30 -22.00 -0.88 6.23
N GLN A 31 -20.73 -1.08 5.86
CA GLN A 31 -20.01 -0.15 4.98
C GLN A 31 -20.15 -0.44 3.49
N LYS A 32 -21.08 -1.30 3.07
CA LYS A 32 -21.42 -1.39 1.65
C LYS A 32 -22.40 -0.25 1.32
N LYS A 33 -21.87 0.97 1.14
CA LYS A 33 -22.53 1.89 0.20
C LYS A 33 -22.68 1.07 -1.08
N VAL A 34 -23.93 0.81 -1.46
CA VAL A 34 -24.23 0.23 -2.76
C VAL A 34 -23.73 1.28 -3.73
N ASN A 35 -22.52 1.07 -4.27
CA ASN A 35 -22.13 1.76 -5.49
C ASN A 35 -23.20 1.32 -6.48
N GLU A 36 -24.13 2.22 -6.77
CA GLU A 36 -25.12 2.01 -7.81
C GLU A 36 -24.36 1.52 -9.05
N PRO A 37 -24.80 0.41 -9.68
CA PRO A 37 -24.09 -0.13 -10.82
C PRO A 37 -24.00 0.98 -11.87
N ASP A 38 -22.77 1.41 -12.17
CA ASP A 38 -22.51 2.44 -13.16
C ASP A 38 -23.05 1.97 -14.51
N GLY A 39 -24.21 2.50 -14.91
CA GLY A 39 -24.88 2.12 -16.16
C GLY A 39 -24.05 2.44 -17.41
N LYS A 40 -22.98 3.24 -17.25
CA LYS A 40 -22.07 3.64 -18.33
C LYS A 40 -20.82 2.76 -18.41
N TYR A 41 -20.63 1.82 -17.47
CA TYR A 41 -19.41 1.02 -17.41
C TYR A 41 -19.67 -0.49 -17.22
N GLY A 42 -18.97 -1.31 -17.99
CA GLY A 42 -19.03 -2.78 -17.85
C GLY A 42 -20.14 -3.44 -18.66
N PRO A 43 -20.63 -4.63 -18.28
CA PRO A 43 -21.58 -5.43 -19.07
C PRO A 43 -22.91 -4.73 -19.39
N ASN A 44 -23.26 -3.69 -18.63
CA ASN A 44 -24.50 -2.95 -18.80
C ASN A 44 -24.33 -1.71 -19.71
N ALA A 45 -23.10 -1.39 -20.11
CA ALA A 45 -22.84 -0.28 -21.01
C ALA A 45 -23.38 -0.63 -22.41
N THR A 46 -24.43 0.08 -22.82
CA THR A 46 -25.16 -0.21 -24.07
C THR A 46 -24.64 0.60 -25.25
N THR A 47 -24.04 1.76 -24.98
CA THR A 47 -23.54 2.70 -25.99
C THR A 47 -22.02 2.83 -25.88
N PRO A 48 -21.25 2.54 -26.93
CA PRO A 48 -19.82 2.81 -26.94
C PRO A 48 -19.55 4.32 -26.98
N ASP A 49 -18.53 4.78 -26.25
CA ASP A 49 -18.17 6.21 -26.21
C ASP A 49 -17.62 6.73 -27.55
N LEU A 50 -17.06 5.83 -28.36
CA LEU A 50 -16.43 6.11 -29.65
C LEU A 50 -16.84 5.08 -30.71
N ALA A 51 -16.85 5.51 -31.98
CA ALA A 51 -17.01 4.60 -33.09
C ALA A 51 -15.84 3.60 -33.16
N ALA A 52 -16.10 2.39 -33.66
CA ALA A 52 -15.11 1.31 -33.68
C ALA A 52 -13.84 1.65 -34.48
N VAL A 53 -13.97 2.48 -35.51
CA VAL A 53 -12.84 2.95 -36.33
C VAL A 53 -11.97 3.91 -35.52
N ASP A 54 -12.57 4.93 -34.93
CA ASP A 54 -11.86 5.92 -34.11
C ASP A 54 -11.19 5.28 -32.90
N PHE A 55 -11.87 4.33 -32.25
CA PHE A 55 -11.30 3.57 -31.15
C PHE A 55 -10.00 2.84 -31.54
N LYS A 56 -9.95 2.23 -32.73
CA LYS A 56 -8.74 1.55 -33.21
C LYS A 56 -7.59 2.53 -33.42
N ILE A 57 -7.88 3.68 -34.03
CA ILE A 57 -6.90 4.74 -34.30
C ILE A 57 -6.36 5.31 -32.98
N MET A 58 -7.25 5.66 -32.05
CA MET A 58 -6.86 6.18 -30.73
C MET A 58 -6.08 5.15 -29.92
N LYS A 59 -6.47 3.87 -29.98
CA LYS A 59 -5.76 2.78 -29.32
C LYS A 59 -4.33 2.65 -29.83
N SER A 60 -4.12 2.64 -31.16
CA SER A 60 -2.77 2.52 -31.72
C SER A 60 -1.92 3.73 -31.36
N ALA A 61 -2.47 4.94 -31.45
CA ALA A 61 -1.77 6.16 -31.06
C ALA A 61 -1.40 6.16 -29.55
N PHE A 62 -2.31 5.68 -28.70
CA PHE A 62 -2.06 5.56 -27.28
C PHE A 62 -0.93 4.57 -26.96
N LEU A 63 -0.92 3.41 -27.61
CA LEU A 63 0.14 2.41 -27.41
C LEU A 63 1.50 2.93 -27.89
N GLN A 64 1.54 3.59 -29.06
CA GLN A 64 2.76 4.20 -29.57
C GLN A 64 3.30 5.29 -28.63
N ARG A 65 2.42 6.09 -28.02
CA ARG A 65 2.81 7.08 -27.00
C ARG A 65 3.39 6.45 -25.72
N LEU A 66 3.05 5.20 -25.42
CA LEU A 66 3.57 4.49 -24.25
C LEU A 66 4.94 3.87 -24.49
N GLU A 67 5.32 3.66 -25.74
CA GLU A 67 6.67 3.23 -26.11
C GLU A 67 7.67 4.31 -25.70
N CYS A 68 8.74 3.91 -25.04
CA CYS A 68 9.78 4.81 -24.59
C CYS A 68 11.14 4.32 -25.07
N SER A 69 11.96 5.25 -25.56
CA SER A 69 13.38 5.00 -25.79
C SER A 69 14.11 4.81 -24.46
N THR A 70 15.34 4.28 -24.51
CA THR A 70 16.19 4.14 -23.32
C THR A 70 16.48 5.48 -22.64
N GLU A 71 16.64 6.55 -23.41
CA GLU A 71 16.86 7.91 -22.91
C GLU A 71 15.62 8.43 -22.17
N GLN A 72 14.43 8.28 -22.78
CA GLN A 72 13.17 8.65 -22.15
C GLN A 72 12.90 7.87 -20.86
N ILE A 73 13.28 6.59 -20.81
CA ILE A 73 13.18 5.79 -19.59
C ILE A 73 14.05 6.38 -18.48
N GLN A 74 15.28 6.81 -18.80
CA GLN A 74 16.18 7.44 -17.83
C GLN A 74 15.66 8.81 -17.36
N GLU A 75 15.13 9.62 -18.28
CA GLU A 75 14.51 10.91 -17.94
C GLU A 75 13.31 10.73 -17.02
N ILE A 76 12.41 9.79 -17.34
CA ILE A 76 11.24 9.47 -16.52
C ILE A 76 11.69 8.95 -15.15
N GLU A 77 12.70 8.09 -15.10
CA GLU A 77 13.26 7.58 -13.84
C GLU A 77 13.82 8.71 -12.98
N ALA A 78 14.61 9.61 -13.56
CA ALA A 78 15.18 10.75 -12.87
C ALA A 78 14.10 11.72 -12.36
N ALA A 79 13.12 12.05 -13.20
CA ALA A 79 12.02 12.95 -12.83
C ALA A 79 11.11 12.35 -11.75
N THR A 80 10.85 11.04 -11.79
CA THR A 80 9.90 10.38 -10.88
C THR A 80 10.56 9.76 -9.64
N ARG A 81 11.86 10.02 -9.45
CA ARG A 81 12.69 9.36 -8.42
C ARG A 81 12.23 9.64 -6.99
N LEU A 82 11.63 10.80 -6.75
CA LEU A 82 11.14 11.25 -5.43
C LEU A 82 9.75 10.73 -5.06
N GLN A 83 9.20 9.77 -5.81
CA GLN A 83 7.99 8.99 -5.48
C GLN A 83 6.91 9.74 -4.69
N GLY A 84 6.11 10.56 -5.35
CA GLY A 84 4.88 11.13 -4.75
C GLY A 84 5.06 12.36 -3.86
N GLU A 85 6.29 12.79 -3.55
CA GLU A 85 6.56 14.15 -3.06
C GLU A 85 6.59 15.21 -4.18
N ASP A 86 6.62 14.76 -5.43
CA ASP A 86 6.75 15.58 -6.63
C ASP A 86 5.41 16.16 -7.16
N ASP A 87 5.49 17.07 -8.13
CA ASP A 87 4.41 17.87 -8.78
C ASP A 87 3.32 17.05 -9.52
N GLY A 88 3.14 15.77 -9.17
CA GLY A 88 2.18 14.86 -9.77
C GLY A 88 2.72 14.06 -10.97
N SER A 89 3.98 14.30 -11.37
CA SER A 89 4.66 13.60 -12.48
C SER A 89 4.62 12.07 -12.31
N TRP A 90 4.98 11.57 -11.13
CA TRP A 90 4.99 10.15 -10.78
C TRP A 90 3.58 9.53 -10.89
N SER A 91 2.56 10.27 -10.44
CA SER A 91 1.17 9.83 -10.52
C SER A 91 0.65 9.83 -11.96
N ALA A 92 1.05 10.80 -12.78
CA ALA A 92 0.67 10.90 -14.18
C ALA A 92 1.24 9.73 -15.00
N VAL A 93 2.54 9.45 -14.86
CA VAL A 93 3.20 8.34 -15.57
C VAL A 93 2.59 6.99 -15.18
N ARG A 94 2.24 6.80 -13.91
CA ARG A 94 1.64 5.55 -13.42
C ARG A 94 0.17 5.38 -13.76
N ARG A 95 -0.56 6.46 -14.06
CA ARG A 95 -1.97 6.41 -14.47
C ARG A 95 -2.13 5.71 -15.82
N ASP A 96 -1.21 5.98 -16.73
CA ASP A 96 -1.26 5.45 -18.10
C ASP A 96 -0.63 4.04 -18.22
N ARG A 97 -0.02 3.51 -17.14
CA ARG A 97 0.80 2.28 -17.17
C ARG A 97 0.39 1.24 -16.13
N ILE A 98 0.52 -0.04 -16.48
CA ILE A 98 0.39 -1.13 -15.52
C ILE A 98 1.65 -1.15 -14.64
N THR A 99 1.47 -0.97 -13.34
CA THR A 99 2.58 -0.96 -12.38
C THR A 99 2.84 -2.36 -11.82
N ALA A 100 4.05 -2.60 -11.32
CA ALA A 100 4.46 -3.89 -10.74
C ALA A 100 3.49 -4.40 -9.66
N SER A 101 2.95 -3.49 -8.84
CA SER A 101 1.96 -3.82 -7.80
C SER A 101 0.66 -4.41 -8.35
N TRP A 102 0.26 -4.05 -9.58
CA TRP A 102 -0.92 -4.58 -10.27
C TRP A 102 -0.61 -5.80 -11.13
N ALA A 103 0.62 -5.92 -11.65
CA ALA A 103 1.03 -6.98 -12.57
C ALA A 103 0.71 -8.38 -12.02
N GLY A 104 1.01 -8.62 -10.73
CA GLY A 104 0.70 -9.90 -10.09
C GLY A 104 -0.80 -10.20 -10.01
N THR A 105 -1.63 -9.19 -9.73
CA THR A 105 -3.10 -9.34 -9.71
C THR A 105 -3.66 -9.63 -11.10
N ILE A 106 -3.11 -8.98 -12.12
CA ILE A 106 -3.52 -9.18 -13.52
C ILE A 106 -3.13 -10.58 -13.99
N ALA A 107 -1.88 -10.99 -13.77
CA ALA A 107 -1.34 -12.26 -14.23
C ALA A 107 -1.99 -13.47 -13.54
N LYS A 108 -2.31 -13.37 -12.24
CA LYS A 108 -2.90 -14.48 -11.46
C LYS A 108 -4.42 -14.62 -11.65
N ARG A 109 -5.03 -13.82 -12.52
CA ARG A 109 -6.49 -13.83 -12.70
C ARG A 109 -6.92 -15.14 -13.35
N ARG A 110 -7.78 -15.90 -12.66
CA ARG A 110 -8.39 -17.14 -13.18
C ARG A 110 -9.67 -16.89 -13.96
N THR A 111 -10.39 -15.81 -13.66
CA THR A 111 -11.68 -15.50 -14.27
C THR A 111 -11.50 -14.78 -15.61
N LYS A 112 -12.35 -15.14 -16.59
CA LYS A 112 -12.45 -14.39 -17.86
C LYS A 112 -13.11 -13.01 -17.68
N ILE A 113 -13.88 -12.83 -16.59
CA ILE A 113 -14.54 -11.55 -16.27
C ILE A 113 -13.49 -10.53 -15.82
N VAL A 114 -13.37 -9.44 -16.58
CA VAL A 114 -12.35 -8.40 -16.40
C VAL A 114 -12.88 -7.12 -15.77
N THR A 115 -14.20 -6.89 -15.83
CA THR A 115 -14.83 -5.62 -15.47
C THR A 115 -14.45 -5.09 -14.09
N PRO A 116 -14.51 -5.87 -12.99
CA PRO A 116 -14.19 -5.34 -11.67
C PRO A 116 -12.71 -4.96 -11.51
N LEU A 117 -11.82 -5.58 -12.28
CA LEU A 117 -10.39 -5.28 -12.26
C LEU A 117 -10.12 -3.97 -13.01
N VAL A 118 -10.69 -3.83 -14.21
CA VAL A 118 -10.53 -2.61 -15.01
C VAL A 118 -11.18 -1.41 -14.29
N GLN A 119 -12.33 -1.61 -13.63
CA GLN A 119 -12.96 -0.57 -12.79
C GLN A 119 -12.02 -0.09 -11.69
N LYS A 120 -11.32 -1.01 -11.01
CA LYS A 120 -10.35 -0.67 -9.97
C LYS A 120 -9.13 0.04 -10.52
N LEU A 121 -8.70 -0.26 -11.75
CA LEU A 121 -7.57 0.41 -12.39
C LEU A 121 -7.92 1.84 -12.80
N LEU A 122 -9.11 2.04 -13.39
CA LEU A 122 -9.57 3.35 -13.87
C LEU A 122 -9.94 4.29 -12.72
N TYR A 123 -10.63 3.76 -11.70
CA TYR A 123 -11.21 4.55 -10.63
C TYR A 123 -10.59 4.22 -9.26
N ALA A 124 -9.29 3.86 -9.25
CA ALA A 124 -8.59 3.57 -8.02
C ALA A 124 -8.69 4.79 -7.08
N PRO A 125 -9.33 4.66 -5.89
CA PRO A 125 -9.33 5.76 -4.94
C PRO A 125 -7.90 6.00 -4.46
N SER A 126 -7.46 7.27 -4.48
CA SER A 126 -6.23 7.66 -3.81
C SER A 126 -6.38 7.37 -2.32
N LYS A 127 -5.64 6.37 -1.83
CA LYS A 127 -5.70 5.91 -0.45
C LYS A 127 -4.33 6.00 0.18
N VAL A 128 -4.12 7.08 0.95
CA VAL A 128 -2.96 7.16 1.84
C VAL A 128 -3.27 6.32 3.08
N THR A 129 -2.53 5.23 3.28
CA THR A 129 -2.71 4.36 4.45
C THR A 129 -1.62 4.63 5.49
N LYS A 130 -1.89 4.33 6.76
CA LYS A 130 -0.88 4.45 7.82
C LYS A 130 0.38 3.64 7.54
N ALA A 131 0.24 2.47 6.91
CA ALA A 131 1.36 1.63 6.50
C ALA A 131 2.21 2.28 5.41
N MET A 132 1.58 3.00 4.46
CA MET A 132 2.32 3.76 3.44
C MET A 132 3.10 4.91 4.07
N ILE A 133 2.46 5.71 4.94
CA ILE A 133 3.14 6.80 5.65
C ILE A 133 4.35 6.26 6.42
N TYR A 134 4.15 5.17 7.18
CA TYR A 134 5.23 4.50 7.88
C TYR A 134 6.36 4.07 6.92
N GLY A 135 6.00 3.42 5.81
CA GLY A 135 6.94 3.00 4.78
C GLY A 135 7.80 4.16 4.27
N HIS A 136 7.17 5.26 3.86
CA HIS A 136 7.88 6.47 3.40
C HIS A 136 8.80 7.05 4.49
N THR A 137 8.31 7.18 5.73
CA THR A 137 9.10 7.78 6.82
C THR A 137 10.33 6.96 7.21
N PHE A 138 10.28 5.62 7.09
CA PHE A 138 11.34 4.73 7.54
C PHE A 138 12.17 4.14 6.38
N GLU A 139 11.82 4.43 5.12
CA GLU A 139 12.58 4.01 3.95
C GLU A 139 14.06 4.43 4.03
N PRO A 140 14.42 5.68 4.41
CA PRO A 140 15.84 6.06 4.52
C PRO A 140 16.60 5.27 5.57
N VAL A 141 15.95 5.00 6.71
CA VAL A 141 16.54 4.21 7.80
C VAL A 141 16.74 2.76 7.40
N ALA A 142 15.77 2.18 6.69
CA ALA A 142 15.85 0.82 6.18
C ALA A 142 16.97 0.65 5.14
N ALA A 143 17.09 1.61 4.21
CA ALA A 143 18.13 1.59 3.20
C ALA A 143 19.54 1.71 3.81
N LYS A 144 19.74 2.61 4.78
CA LYS A 144 21.03 2.72 5.50
C LYS A 144 21.39 1.40 6.22
N LYS A 145 20.44 0.77 6.91
CA LYS A 145 20.67 -0.54 7.54
C LYS A 145 20.98 -1.63 6.52
N PHE A 146 20.36 -1.57 5.35
CA PHE A 146 20.66 -2.51 4.27
C PHE A 146 22.10 -2.36 3.77
N GLU A 147 22.58 -1.13 3.56
CA GLU A 147 23.99 -0.84 3.22
C GLU A 147 24.98 -1.23 4.34
N GLU A 148 24.59 -1.15 5.60
CA GLU A 148 25.43 -1.60 6.71
C GLU A 148 25.51 -3.14 6.75
N SER A 149 24.39 -3.82 6.46
CA SER A 149 24.31 -5.29 6.47
C SER A 149 24.87 -5.95 5.22
N THR A 150 24.94 -5.22 4.10
CA THR A 150 25.38 -5.74 2.81
C THR A 150 26.55 -4.91 2.29
N ARG A 151 27.49 -5.51 1.56
CA ARG A 151 28.61 -4.75 0.97
C ARG A 151 28.20 -3.88 -0.24
N PHE A 152 26.90 -3.75 -0.50
CA PHE A 152 26.37 -2.99 -1.62
C PHE A 152 26.04 -1.58 -1.19
N LYS A 153 26.56 -0.60 -1.93
CA LYS A 153 26.12 0.79 -1.79
C LYS A 153 24.75 0.92 -2.43
N TYR A 154 23.79 1.41 -1.66
CA TYR A 154 22.48 1.77 -2.16
C TYR A 154 22.44 3.29 -2.28
N THR A 155 22.17 3.80 -3.48
CA THR A 155 22.00 5.25 -3.64
C THR A 155 20.53 5.56 -3.39
N ILE A 156 20.20 5.97 -2.17
CA ILE A 156 18.91 6.62 -1.92
C ILE A 156 18.97 7.97 -2.65
N PRO A 157 18.02 8.32 -3.54
CA PRO A 157 17.85 9.70 -3.94
C PRO A 157 17.59 10.52 -2.68
N ILE A 158 18.60 11.25 -2.25
CA ILE A 158 18.49 12.12 -1.09
C ILE A 158 17.46 13.18 -1.48
N TYR A 159 16.30 13.15 -0.82
CA TYR A 159 15.35 14.25 -0.80
C TYR A 159 16.15 15.51 -0.48
N SER A 160 16.24 16.46 -1.41
CA SER A 160 16.91 17.73 -1.16
C SER A 160 16.18 18.39 0.00
N LYS A 161 16.86 18.36 1.14
CA LYS A 161 16.61 19.10 2.37
C LYS A 161 15.74 20.33 2.09
N VAL A 162 14.47 20.28 2.48
CA VAL A 162 13.80 21.51 2.93
C VAL A 162 14.71 22.03 4.04
N GLU A 163 15.34 23.17 3.81
CA GLU A 163 16.12 23.86 4.82
C GLU A 163 15.19 24.21 5.98
N ILE A 164 15.07 23.31 6.94
CA ILE A 164 14.60 23.66 8.26
C ILE A 164 15.75 24.46 8.86
N SER A 165 15.63 25.78 8.72
CA SER A 165 16.44 26.75 9.42
C SER A 165 16.47 26.36 10.90
N ASN A 166 17.68 26.11 11.39
CA ASN A 166 17.97 25.76 12.78
C ASN A 166 17.34 26.80 13.71
N SER A 167 16.19 26.46 14.27
CA SER A 167 15.59 27.14 15.42
C SER A 167 15.37 26.09 16.50
N ASN A 168 16.44 25.79 17.23
CA ASN A 168 16.51 25.43 18.65
C ASN A 168 15.31 24.70 19.32
N GLU A 169 14.64 23.75 18.66
CA GLU A 169 13.57 22.92 19.26
C GLU A 169 13.91 21.41 19.32
N GLY A 170 15.20 21.07 19.32
CA GLY A 170 15.70 19.69 19.32
C GLY A 170 15.31 18.82 20.54
N GLY A 171 14.72 19.40 21.59
CA GLY A 171 14.28 18.64 22.77
C GLY A 171 12.90 17.98 22.63
N LYS A 172 11.98 18.55 21.85
CA LYS A 172 10.57 18.09 21.83
C LYS A 172 10.35 16.86 20.94
N GLN A 173 11.12 16.70 19.87
CA GLN A 173 10.94 15.59 18.92
C GLN A 173 11.46 14.26 19.48
N GLU A 174 12.56 14.28 20.23
CA GLU A 174 13.09 13.11 20.97
C GLU A 174 12.15 12.69 22.10
N GLU A 175 11.51 13.63 22.81
CA GLU A 175 10.49 13.34 23.82
C GLU A 175 9.24 12.67 23.22
N ILE A 176 8.79 13.12 22.04
CA ILE A 176 7.65 12.51 21.36
C ILE A 176 7.97 11.07 20.91
N LEU A 177 9.18 10.85 20.37
CA LEU A 177 9.64 9.52 19.96
C LEU A 177 9.76 8.57 21.16
N THR A 178 10.32 9.07 22.28
CA THR A 178 10.47 8.32 23.52
C THR A 178 9.12 8.03 24.19
N ALA A 179 8.19 8.99 24.17
CA ALA A 179 6.82 8.81 24.67
C ALA A 179 6.02 7.80 23.83
N LEU A 180 6.19 7.79 22.51
CA LEU A 180 5.56 6.81 21.60
C LEU A 180 6.10 5.39 21.83
N ILE A 181 7.40 5.24 22.05
CA ILE A 181 8.03 3.94 22.36
C ILE A 181 7.56 3.43 23.74
N SER A 182 7.49 4.31 24.74
CA SER A 182 7.02 3.98 26.10
C SER A 182 5.52 3.64 26.15
N ALA A 183 4.68 4.36 25.39
CA ALA A 183 3.24 4.08 25.27
C ALA A 183 2.94 2.75 24.55
N CYS A 184 3.85 2.30 23.69
CA CYS A 184 3.78 0.99 23.05
C CYS A 184 4.19 -0.16 23.99
N SER A 185 5.05 0.10 24.99
CA SER A 185 5.51 -0.91 25.96
C SER A 185 4.48 -1.17 27.08
N SER A 186 3.68 -0.16 27.47
CA SER A 186 2.72 -0.24 28.58
C SER A 186 1.37 -0.89 28.23
N LYS A 187 1.05 -1.11 26.95
CA LYS A 187 -0.14 -1.87 26.53
C LYS A 187 0.21 -3.34 26.37
N GLY A 188 0.29 -4.02 27.52
CA GLY A 188 0.45 -5.46 27.62
C GLY A 188 -0.55 -6.22 26.73
N SER A 189 -0.03 -6.80 25.65
CA SER A 189 -0.48 -8.05 25.06
C SER A 189 0.62 -8.52 24.13
N VAL A 190 1.64 -9.16 24.70
CA VAL A 190 2.69 -9.88 23.97
C VAL A 190 2.01 -11.01 23.18
N LYS A 191 1.58 -10.73 21.95
CA LYS A 191 1.48 -11.76 20.94
C LYS A 191 2.90 -11.89 20.41
N SER A 192 3.52 -13.04 20.65
CA SER A 192 4.83 -13.38 20.12
C SER A 192 4.90 -12.99 18.63
N LEU A 193 5.67 -11.95 18.33
CA LEU A 193 6.13 -11.68 16.97
C LEU A 193 7.03 -12.86 16.63
N ARG A 194 6.51 -13.82 15.87
CA ARG A 194 7.36 -14.84 15.26
C ARG A 194 8.23 -14.09 14.25
N LEU A 195 9.54 -14.09 14.48
CA LEU A 195 10.51 -13.70 13.49
C LEU A 195 10.24 -14.49 12.20
N PRO A 196 10.38 -13.87 11.02
CA PRO A 196 10.32 -14.60 9.76
C PRO A 196 11.37 -15.72 9.80
N PRO A 197 11.06 -16.94 9.31
CA PRO A 197 12.04 -18.01 9.28
C PRO A 197 13.21 -17.60 8.37
N GLU A 198 14.42 -17.88 8.85
CA GLU A 198 15.69 -17.68 8.14
C GLU A 198 15.62 -18.18 6.69
N PRO A 199 16.27 -17.48 5.73
CA PRO A 199 16.35 -17.96 4.36
C PRO A 199 17.06 -19.31 4.32
N ARG A 200 16.42 -20.30 3.67
CA ARG A 200 17.02 -21.64 3.48
C ARG A 200 18.30 -21.49 2.66
N THR A 201 19.37 -22.07 3.16
CA THR A 201 20.63 -22.17 2.44
C THR A 201 20.43 -22.95 1.14
N PRO A 202 21.08 -22.54 0.03
CA PRO A 202 21.00 -23.27 -1.23
C PRO A 202 21.64 -24.65 -1.05
N ILE A 203 20.90 -25.68 -1.45
CA ILE A 203 21.40 -27.06 -1.54
C ILE A 203 22.40 -27.08 -2.69
N LEU A 204 23.68 -27.27 -2.37
CA LEU A 204 24.70 -27.59 -3.36
C LEU A 204 24.41 -28.97 -3.92
N ILE A 205 23.93 -29.02 -5.17
CA ILE A 205 23.86 -30.25 -5.94
C ILE A 205 25.27 -30.48 -6.47
N ASN A 206 25.99 -31.43 -5.87
CA ASN A 206 27.26 -31.90 -6.42
C ASN A 206 26.98 -32.52 -7.79
N SER A 207 27.67 -31.99 -8.81
CA SER A 207 27.76 -32.61 -10.14
C SER A 207 28.73 -33.78 -10.13
#